data_AF-A0A354FGI7-F1
#
_entry.id   AF-A0A354FGI7-F1
#
_cell.length_a   1.000
_cell.length_b   1.000
_cell.length_c   1.000
_cell.angle_alpha   90.00
_cell.angle_beta   90.00
_cell.angle_gamma   90.00
#
_symmetry.space_group_name_H-M   'P 1'
#
loop_
_entity.id
_entity.type
_entity.pdbx_description
1 polymer ?
#
loop_
_entity_poly.entity_id
_entity_poly.type
_entity_poly.pdbx_seq_one_letter_code
_entity_poly.pdbx_strand_id
1 'polypeptide(L)'
;MAAGQKSAREAGERFARIIISGTPTELLREVRLLGTDRLAAHDLLESILAYFEQVYKGESVHQWMKACLSLPEGQADGRQTAGCLELLLQGLRQLEVNASVPLVLAVTLYNVQQEVQN
;
A
#
# COMPACT_ATOMS: atom_id res chain seq x y z
N MET A 1 10.58 -1.77 -21.67
CA MET A 1 10.25 -2.16 -20.28
C MET A 1 9.96 -0.96 -19.35
N ALA A 2 10.29 0.30 -19.70
CA ALA A 2 10.06 1.47 -18.83
C ALA A 2 8.59 1.91 -18.64
N ALA A 3 7.68 1.58 -19.56
CA ALA A 3 6.28 2.03 -19.49
C ALA A 3 5.47 1.31 -18.39
N GLY A 4 5.70 0.01 -18.19
CA GLY A 4 4.99 -0.80 -17.17
C GLY A 4 5.39 -0.46 -15.73
N GLN A 5 6.68 -0.17 -15.49
CA GLN A 5 7.15 0.30 -14.18
C GLN A 5 6.61 1.68 -13.81
N LYS A 6 6.45 2.57 -14.79
CA LYS A 6 5.90 3.90 -14.55
C LYS A 6 4.41 3.83 -14.14
N SER A 7 3.63 2.98 -14.81
CA SER A 7 2.21 2.76 -14.44
C SER A 7 2.05 2.11 -13.06
N ALA A 8 2.91 1.14 -12.72
CA ALA A 8 2.87 0.49 -11.41
C ALA A 8 3.19 1.47 -10.27
N ARG A 9 4.19 2.34 -10.46
CA ARG A 9 4.53 3.38 -9.49
C ARG A 9 3.42 4.41 -9.31
N GLU A 10 2.83 4.91 -10.40
CA GLU A 10 1.70 5.84 -10.34
C GLU A 10 0.47 5.21 -9.67
N ALA A 11 0.24 3.92 -9.88
CA ALA A 11 -0.78 3.16 -9.16
C ALA A 11 -0.44 3.05 -7.68
N GLY A 12 0.79 2.66 -7.32
CA GLY A 12 1.25 2.58 -5.94
C GLY A 12 1.08 3.89 -5.17
N GLU A 13 1.46 5.03 -5.76
CA GLU A 13 1.29 6.36 -5.15
C GLU A 13 -0.18 6.74 -4.95
N ARG A 14 -1.07 6.30 -5.84
CA ARG A 14 -2.52 6.50 -5.71
C ARG A 14 -3.09 5.65 -4.58
N PHE A 15 -2.75 4.37 -4.55
CA PHE A 15 -3.20 3.44 -3.51
C PHE A 15 -2.66 3.86 -2.14
N ALA A 16 -1.40 4.29 -2.04
CA ALA A 16 -0.83 4.83 -0.80
C ALA A 16 -1.63 6.04 -0.29
N ARG A 17 -2.03 6.97 -1.17
CA ARG A 17 -2.89 8.10 -0.78
C ARG A 17 -4.24 7.65 -0.24
N ILE A 18 -4.88 6.67 -0.88
CA ILE A 18 -6.19 6.14 -0.43
C ILE A 18 -6.05 5.39 0.90
N ILE A 19 -5.01 4.59 1.07
CA ILE A 19 -4.68 3.90 2.33
C ILE A 19 -4.52 4.91 3.46
N ILE A 20 -3.82 6.01 3.20
CA ILE A 20 -3.49 7.01 4.23
C ILE A 20 -4.69 7.90 4.58
N SER A 21 -5.45 8.36 3.58
CA SER A 21 -6.42 9.46 3.73
C SER A 21 -7.80 9.20 3.13
N GLY A 22 -7.94 8.13 2.37
CA GLY A 22 -9.20 7.73 1.74
C GLY A 22 -10.04 6.80 2.60
N THR A 23 -11.16 6.37 2.04
CA THR A 23 -12.10 5.45 2.69
C THR A 23 -11.88 3.99 2.26
N PRO A 24 -12.33 3.00 3.06
CA PRO A 24 -12.34 1.60 2.64
C PRO A 24 -13.12 1.35 1.35
N THR A 25 -14.18 2.12 1.10
CA THR A 25 -14.99 1.96 -0.13
C THR A 25 -14.24 2.41 -1.37
N GLU A 26 -13.48 3.51 -1.29
CA GLU A 26 -12.61 3.97 -2.38
C GLU A 26 -11.50 2.96 -2.67
N LEU A 27 -10.89 2.41 -1.62
CA LEU A 27 -9.85 1.40 -1.75
C LEU A 27 -10.36 0.14 -2.47
N LEU A 28 -11.49 -0.40 -2.02
CA LEU A 28 -12.10 -1.59 -2.64
C LEU A 28 -12.55 -1.35 -4.08
N ARG A 29 -12.95 -0.12 -4.41
CA ARG A 29 -13.29 0.26 -5.79
C ARG A 29 -12.06 0.20 -6.68
N GLU A 30 -10.94 0.79 -6.27
CA GLU A 30 -9.69 0.74 -7.05
C GLU A 30 -9.15 -0.69 -7.17
N VAL A 31 -9.21 -1.49 -6.10
CA VAL A 31 -8.83 -2.92 -6.16
C VAL A 31 -9.63 -3.67 -7.22
N ARG A 32 -10.95 -3.42 -7.31
CA ARG A 32 -11.79 -4.06 -8.32
C ARG A 32 -11.38 -3.74 -9.76
N LEU A 33 -10.80 -2.57 -10.02
CA LEU A 33 -10.37 -2.17 -11.37
C LEU A 33 -9.15 -2.96 -11.86
N LEU A 34 -8.32 -3.49 -10.94
CA LEU A 34 -7.19 -4.37 -11.28
C LEU A 34 -7.65 -5.78 -11.68
N GLY A 35 -8.88 -6.16 -11.30
CA GLY A 35 -9.48 -7.44 -11.67
C GLY A 35 -8.66 -8.63 -11.17
N THR A 36 -8.32 -9.55 -12.08
CA THR A 36 -7.59 -10.79 -11.78
C THR A 36 -6.15 -10.77 -12.29
N ASP A 37 -5.63 -9.61 -12.70
CA ASP A 37 -4.26 -9.49 -13.19
C ASP A 37 -3.28 -9.66 -12.03
N ARG A 38 -2.66 -10.85 -11.97
CA ARG A 38 -1.73 -11.19 -10.90
C ARG A 38 -0.42 -10.42 -11.00
N LEU A 39 0.06 -10.14 -12.21
CA LEU A 39 1.33 -9.44 -12.39
C LEU A 39 1.15 -7.97 -11.97
N ALA A 40 0.05 -7.34 -12.39
CA ALA A 40 -0.29 -6.00 -11.92
C ALA A 40 -0.52 -5.93 -10.41
N ALA A 41 -1.15 -6.96 -9.82
CA ALA A 41 -1.33 -7.06 -8.38
C ALA A 41 0.00 -7.19 -7.62
N HIS A 42 0.94 -7.97 -8.15
CA HIS A 42 2.27 -8.13 -7.59
C HIS A 42 3.06 -6.82 -7.64
N ASP A 43 3.12 -6.20 -8.83
CA ASP A 43 3.80 -4.92 -9.05
C ASP A 43 3.24 -3.81 -8.14
N LEU A 44 1.92 -3.81 -7.92
CA LEU A 44 1.26 -2.88 -7.02
C LEU A 44 1.70 -3.09 -5.56
N LEU A 45 1.63 -4.33 -5.07
CA LEU A 45 2.01 -4.64 -3.68
C LEU A 45 3.49 -4.35 -3.45
N GLU A 46 4.38 -4.65 -4.40
CA GLU A 46 5.80 -4.27 -4.33
C GLU A 46 5.99 -2.76 -4.32
N SER A 47 5.25 -2.01 -5.15
CA SER A 47 5.35 -0.55 -5.18
C SER A 47 4.91 0.06 -3.85
N ILE A 48 3.86 -0.47 -3.21
CA ILE A 48 3.39 -0.01 -1.90
C ILE A 48 4.38 -0.44 -0.81
N LEU A 49 4.91 -1.66 -0.87
CA LEU A 49 5.94 -2.15 0.05
C LEU A 49 7.18 -1.25 0.02
N ALA A 50 7.72 -0.96 -1.17
CA ALA A 50 8.87 -0.08 -1.34
C ALA A 50 8.62 1.32 -0.74
N TYR A 51 7.39 1.83 -0.86
CA TYR A 51 6.99 3.08 -0.24
C TYR A 51 7.03 3.01 1.30
N PHE A 52 6.45 1.98 1.92
CA PHE A 52 6.51 1.80 3.38
C PHE A 52 7.92 1.49 3.89
N GLU A 53 8.76 0.80 3.12
CA GLU A 53 10.15 0.56 3.48
C GLU A 53 10.98 1.84 3.51
N GLN A 54 10.73 2.77 2.58
CA GLN A 54 11.35 4.10 2.59
C GLN A 54 10.94 4.91 3.82
N VAL A 55 9.66 4.84 4.20
CA VAL A 55 9.15 5.44 5.45
C VAL A 55 9.83 4.85 6.67
N TYR A 56 9.93 3.51 6.74
CA TYR A 56 10.55 2.79 7.85
C TYR A 56 12.04 3.13 8.02
N LYS A 57 12.77 3.28 6.91
CA LYS A 57 14.20 3.64 6.90
C LYS A 57 14.46 5.11 7.27
N GLY A 58 13.41 5.92 7.46
CA GLY A 58 13.53 7.33 7.85
C GLY A 58 13.93 8.28 6.71
N GLU A 59 13.90 7.82 5.45
CA GLU A 59 14.31 8.62 4.31
C GLU A 59 13.12 9.43 3.75
N SER A 60 13.11 10.74 4.01
CA SER A 60 12.34 11.80 3.32
C SER A 60 10.81 11.81 3.39
N VAL A 61 10.13 10.73 3.75
CA VAL A 61 8.65 10.66 3.73
C VAL A 61 7.99 11.20 5.00
N HIS A 62 8.69 11.26 6.13
CA HIS A 62 8.21 11.98 7.32
C HIS A 62 7.81 13.43 7.01
N GLN A 63 8.45 14.03 6.00
CA GLN A 63 8.19 15.38 5.54
C GLN A 63 6.97 15.47 4.59
N TRP A 64 6.72 14.44 3.76
CA TRP A 64 5.54 14.37 2.88
C TRP A 64 4.28 13.94 3.64
N MET A 65 4.37 12.97 4.56
CA MET A 65 3.28 12.64 5.49
C MET A 65 2.93 13.84 6.37
N LYS A 66 3.91 14.61 6.88
CA LYS A 66 3.66 15.91 7.54
C LYS A 66 3.01 16.96 6.63
N ALA A 67 3.27 16.92 5.32
CA ALA A 67 2.78 17.92 4.38
C ALA A 67 1.40 17.60 3.79
N CYS A 68 1.07 16.32 3.62
CA CYS A 68 -0.23 15.87 3.12
C CYS A 68 -1.25 15.63 4.24
N LEU A 69 -0.78 15.30 5.44
CA LEU A 69 -1.63 15.18 6.61
C LEU A 69 -1.26 16.32 7.54
N SER A 70 -2.22 17.18 7.85
CA SER A 70 -2.22 18.00 9.05
C SER A 70 -2.27 17.11 10.30
N LEU A 71 -1.45 16.05 10.38
CA LEU A 71 -1.33 15.19 11.53
C LEU A 71 -0.66 16.02 12.64
N PRO A 72 -1.29 16.16 13.81
CA PRO A 72 -0.66 16.80 14.95
C PRO A 72 0.66 16.08 15.23
N GLU A 73 1.68 16.84 15.65
CA GLU A 73 3.00 16.29 15.95
C GLU A 73 2.89 15.14 16.96
N GLY A 74 3.00 13.92 16.44
CA GLY A 74 2.81 12.70 17.19
C GLY A 74 3.16 11.53 16.30
N GLN A 75 4.34 10.96 16.57
CA GLN A 75 4.92 9.72 16.04
C GLN A 75 4.05 8.95 15.03
N ALA A 76 4.45 8.94 13.76
CA ALA A 76 4.26 7.72 12.98
C ALA A 76 5.05 6.63 13.72
N ASP A 77 4.36 5.77 14.47
CA ASP A 77 4.99 4.76 15.31
C ASP A 77 5.69 3.76 14.38
N GLY A 78 6.99 3.51 14.61
CA GLY A 78 7.74 2.50 13.88
C GLY A 78 7.07 1.12 13.94
N ARG A 79 6.25 0.87 14.97
CA ARG A 79 5.41 -0.32 15.12
C ARG A 79 4.29 -0.42 14.08
N GLN A 80 3.54 0.65 13.83
CA GLN A 80 2.48 0.67 12.81
C GLN A 80 3.07 0.44 11.41
N THR A 81 4.23 1.05 11.14
CA THR A 81 4.94 0.86 9.87
C THR A 81 5.40 -0.59 9.70
N ALA A 82 5.92 -1.23 10.76
CA ALA A 82 6.31 -2.64 10.74
C ALA A 82 5.10 -3.57 10.49
N GLY A 83 3.94 -3.29 11.10
CA GLY A 83 2.70 -4.03 10.85
C GLY A 83 2.25 -3.93 9.39
N CYS A 84 2.33 -2.75 8.78
CA CYS A 84 2.03 -2.55 7.36
C CYS A 84 2.96 -3.37 6.45
N LEU A 85 4.27 -3.38 6.75
CA LEU A 85 5.25 -4.18 6.00
C LEU A 85 4.94 -5.68 6.08
N GLU A 86 4.60 -6.19 7.25
CA GLU A 86 4.25 -7.61 7.44
C GLU A 86 3.02 -8.00 6.62
N LEU A 87 1.96 -7.16 6.64
CA LEU A 87 0.74 -7.38 5.87
C LEU A 87 1.00 -7.40 4.35
N LEU A 88 1.83 -6.48 3.85
CA LEU A 88 2.21 -6.42 2.44
C LEU A 88 3.02 -7.63 2.00
N LEU A 89 4.02 -8.04 2.80
CA LEU A 89 4.81 -9.26 2.55
C LEU A 89 3.93 -10.51 2.59
N GLN A 90 2.94 -10.57 3.48
CA GLN A 90 1.96 -11.67 3.50
C GLN A 90 1.09 -11.69 2.24
N GLY A 91 0.63 -10.52 1.76
CA GLY A 91 -0.12 -10.41 0.50
C GLY A 91 0.68 -10.90 -0.70
N LEU A 92 1.96 -10.51 -0.83
CA LEU A 92 2.85 -10.98 -1.89
C LEU A 92 2.99 -12.51 -1.87
N ARG A 93 3.27 -13.11 -0.70
CA ARG A 93 3.32 -14.58 -0.54
C ARG A 93 2.00 -15.26 -0.93
N GLN A 94 0.85 -14.66 -0.65
CA GLN A 94 -0.45 -15.20 -1.04
C GLN A 94 -0.64 -15.21 -2.57
N LEU A 95 -0.13 -14.19 -3.28
CA LEU A 95 -0.16 -14.17 -4.74
C LEU A 95 0.74 -15.26 -5.34
N GLU A 96 1.88 -15.56 -4.73
CA GLU A 96 2.81 -16.62 -5.16
C GLU A 96 2.18 -18.02 -5.07
N VAL A 97 1.41 -18.30 -4.00
CA VAL A 97 0.71 -19.59 -3.81
C VAL A 97 -0.60 -19.70 -4.61
N ASN A 98 -0.76 -18.89 -5.66
CA ASN A 98 -1.89 -18.88 -6.58
C ASN A 98 -3.25 -18.54 -5.94
N ALA A 99 -3.29 -17.77 -4.85
CA ALA A 99 -4.56 -17.31 -4.28
C ALA A 99 -5.32 -16.36 -5.22
N SER A 100 -6.59 -16.13 -4.89
CA SER A 100 -7.48 -15.22 -5.62
C SER A 100 -6.99 -13.78 -5.52
N VAL A 101 -6.58 -13.20 -6.65
CA VAL A 101 -6.04 -11.82 -6.72
C VAL A 101 -6.99 -10.78 -6.11
N PRO A 102 -8.29 -10.72 -6.47
CA PRO A 102 -9.21 -9.75 -5.86
C PRO A 102 -9.32 -9.87 -4.35
N LEU A 103 -9.29 -11.11 -3.82
CA LEU A 103 -9.40 -11.36 -2.39
C LEU A 103 -8.14 -10.93 -1.66
N VAL A 104 -6.97 -11.32 -2.16
CA VAL A 104 -5.67 -10.96 -1.56
C VAL A 104 -5.53 -9.45 -1.52
N LEU A 105 -5.74 -8.75 -2.65
CA LEU A 105 -5.62 -7.29 -2.68
C LEU A 105 -6.62 -6.61 -1.74
N ALA A 106 -7.88 -7.05 -1.73
CA ALA A 106 -8.90 -6.44 -0.87
C ALA A 106 -8.56 -6.60 0.61
N VAL A 107 -8.18 -7.81 1.05
CA VAL A 107 -7.87 -8.10 2.45
C VAL A 107 -6.58 -7.43 2.89
N THR A 108 -5.50 -7.58 2.11
CA THR A 108 -4.20 -7.00 2.44
C THR A 108 -4.28 -5.48 2.54
N LEU A 109 -4.82 -4.80 1.52
CA LEU A 109 -4.83 -3.34 1.50
C LEU A 109 -5.80 -2.76 2.53
N TYR A 110 -6.94 -3.42 2.77
CA TYR A 110 -7.86 -3.01 3.84
C TYR A 110 -7.20 -3.07 5.22
N ASN A 111 -6.49 -4.16 5.53
CA ASN A 111 -5.79 -4.30 6.80
C ASN A 111 -4.66 -3.27 6.94
N VAL A 112 -3.92 -2.99 5.86
CA VAL A 112 -2.91 -1.91 5.85
C VAL A 112 -3.57 -0.55 6.11
N GLN A 113 -4.72 -0.26 5.49
CA GLN A 113 -5.46 0.97 5.75
C GLN A 113 -5.93 1.07 7.20
N GLN A 114 -6.39 -0.02 7.80
CA GLN A 114 -6.75 -0.04 9.21
C GLN A 114 -5.53 0.18 10.12
N GLU A 115 -4.38 -0.42 9.82
CA GLU A 115 -3.16 -0.24 10.61
C GLU A 115 -2.62 1.19 10.56
N VAL A 116 -2.78 1.87 9.42
CA VAL A 116 -2.34 3.27 9.23
C VAL A 116 -3.31 4.28 9.84
N GLN A 117 -4.61 4.00 9.81
CA GLN A 117 -5.66 4.95 10.23
C GLN A 117 -6.10 4.79 11.69
N ASN A 118 -5.68 3.73 12.38
CA ASN A 118 -5.94 3.48 13.81
C ASN A 118 -4.79 3.95 14.69
#